data_AF-A0A6V7JEC4-F1
#
_entry.id   AF-A0A6V7JEC4-F1
#
_cell.length_a   1.000
_cell.length_b   1.000
_cell.length_c   1.000
_cell.angle_alpha   90.00
_cell.angle_beta   90.00
_cell.angle_gamma   90.00
#
_symmetry.space_group_name_H-M   'P 1'
#
loop_
_entity.id
_entity.type
_entity.pdbx_description
1 polymer ?
#
loop_
_entity_poly.entity_id
_entity_poly.type
_entity_poly.pdbx_seq_one_letter_code
_entity_poly.pdbx_strand_id
1 'polypeptide(L)' 'PSSTALGSLDQLKEYLTTAGTCKCGLVCPLRPEQVFNFDPK' A
#
# COMPACT_ATOMS: atom_id res chain seq x y z
N PRO A 1 2.10 5.93 -12.06
CA PRO A 1 0.89 5.41 -11.37
C PRO A 1 0.34 4.18 -12.11
N SER A 2 0.08 3.06 -11.43
CA SER A 2 -0.35 1.80 -12.09
C SER A 2 -1.84 1.73 -12.42
N SER A 3 -2.62 2.78 -12.14
CA SER A 3 -4.09 2.83 -12.28
C SER A 3 -4.86 1.74 -11.50
N THR A 4 -4.21 1.08 -10.54
CA THR A 4 -4.85 0.09 -9.67
C THR A 4 -5.67 0.78 -8.59
N ALA A 5 -6.96 0.48 -8.51
CA ALA A 5 -7.81 0.92 -7.40
C ALA A 5 -7.64 -0.03 -6.21
N LEU A 6 -7.48 0.54 -5.02
CA LEU A 6 -7.36 -0.19 -3.75
C LEU A 6 -8.48 0.28 -2.83
N GLY A 7 -9.20 -0.65 -2.22
CA GLY A 7 -10.36 -0.38 -1.37
C GLY A 7 -10.14 -0.69 0.12
N SER A 8 -8.98 -1.24 0.50
CA SER A 8 -8.68 -1.59 1.89
C SER A 8 -7.18 -1.57 2.18
N LEU A 9 -6.84 -1.56 3.48
CA LEU A 9 -5.46 -1.72 3.94
C LEU A 9 -4.87 -3.06 3.52
N ASP A 10 -5.67 -4.13 3.49
CA ASP A 10 -5.20 -5.46 3.08
C ASP A 10 -4.85 -5.50 1.59
N GLN A 11 -5.71 -4.93 0.72
CA GLN A 11 -5.39 -4.78 -0.69
C GLN A 11 -4.15 -3.92 -0.91
N LEU A 12 -3.96 -2.86 -0.13
CA LEU A 12 -2.77 -2.02 -0.20
C LEU A 12 -1.51 -2.79 0.21
N LYS A 13 -1.55 -3.58 1.28
CA LYS A 13 -0.43 -4.41 1.71
C LYS A 13 -0.02 -5.40 0.63
N GLU A 14 -0.98 -6.08 0.03
CA GLU A 14 -0.74 -7.01 -1.07
C GLU A 14 -0.21 -6.30 -2.32
N TYR A 15 -0.76 -5.13 -2.67
CA TYR A 15 -0.26 -4.32 -3.77
C TYR A 15 1.20 -3.92 -3.57
N LEU A 16 1.58 -3.52 -2.36
CA LEU A 16 2.95 -3.14 -2.03
C LEU A 16 3.96 -4.29 -2.08
N THR A 17 3.53 -5.56 -2.07
CA THR A 17 4.43 -6.71 -2.28
C THR A 17 4.60 -7.10 -3.74
N THR A 18 3.80 -6.52 -4.66
CA THR A 18 3.91 -6.81 -6.10
C THR A 18 5.16 -6.20 -6.72
N ALA A 19 5.67 -6.84 -7.76
CA ALA A 19 6.88 -6.36 -8.43
C ALA A 19 6.66 -4.96 -9.03
N GLY A 20 7.47 -3.99 -8.62
CA GLY A 20 7.41 -2.62 -9.14
C GLY A 20 6.68 -1.60 -8.28
N THR A 21 6.05 -2.01 -7.17
CA THR A 21 5.32 -1.08 -6.28
C THR A 21 6.13 -0.68 -5.06
N CYS A 22 6.80 -1.65 -4.41
CA CYS A 22 7.78 -1.41 -3.37
C CYS A 22 9.09 -2.12 -3.74
N LYS A 23 10.15 -1.36 -3.98
CA LYS A 23 11.43 -1.87 -4.50
C LYS A 23 12.61 -1.70 -3.53
N CYS A 24 12.36 -1.46 -2.24
CA CYS A 24 13.47 -1.06 -1.37
C CYS A 24 14.39 -2.19 -0.93
N GLY A 25 14.01 -3.47 -1.01
CA GLY A 25 14.83 -4.58 -0.46
C GLY A 25 15.15 -4.42 1.04
N LEU A 26 14.46 -3.48 1.69
CA LEU A 26 14.59 -3.01 3.05
C LEU A 26 13.19 -2.97 3.66
N VAL A 27 13.08 -2.92 4.98
CA VAL A 27 11.82 -2.66 5.65
C VAL A 27 11.24 -1.35 5.12
N CYS A 28 10.06 -1.42 4.48
CA CYS A 28 9.39 -0.24 3.95
C CYS A 28 9.06 0.70 5.12
N PRO A 29 9.52 1.96 5.12
CA PRO A 29 9.23 2.92 6.19
C PRO A 29 7.76 3.37 6.19
N LEU A 30 7.04 3.08 5.11
CA LEU A 30 5.61 3.35 5.00
C LEU A 30 4.87 2.45 5.99
N ARG A 31 4.11 3.07 6.90
CA ARG A 31 3.13 2.40 7.76
C ARG A 31 1.75 2.65 7.16
N PRO A 32 1.19 1.73 6.35
CA PRO A 32 -0.05 1.96 5.63
C PRO A 32 -1.20 2.43 6.54
N GLU A 33 -1.25 1.89 7.76
CA GLU A 33 -2.28 2.19 8.76
C GLU A 33 -2.24 3.64 9.28
N GLN A 34 -1.10 4.32 9.17
CA GLN A 34 -0.93 5.69 9.63
C GLN A 34 -1.13 6.73 8.52
N VAL A 35 -1.08 6.29 7.25
CA VAL A 35 -1.06 7.18 6.08
C VAL A 35 -2.35 7.09 5.29
N PHE A 36 -2.99 5.92 5.26
CA PHE A 36 -4.22 5.69 4.50
C PHE A 36 -5.39 5.44 5.44
N ASN A 37 -6.49 6.16 5.21
CA ASN A 37 -7.77 5.88 5.85
C ASN A 37 -8.77 5.41 4.79
N PHE A 38 -9.14 4.14 4.84
CA PHE A 38 -10.14 3.54 3.97
C PHE A 38 -11.56 3.59 4.57
N ASP A 39 -11.69 4.04 5.82
CA ASP A 39 -12.96 4.29 6.49
C ASP A 39 -13.08 5.78 6.87
N PRO A 40 -13.19 6.69 5.88
CA PRO A 40 -13.49 8.08 6.15
C PRO A 40 -14.93 8.20 6.68
N LYS A 41 -15.10 8.84 7.83
CA LYS A 41 -16.41 9.24 8.36
C LYS A 41 -16.90 10.51 7.68
#